data_AF-A0A523IMT4-F1
#
_entry.id   AF-A0A523IMT4-F1
#
_cell.length_a   1.000
_cell.length_b   1.000
_cell.length_c   1.000
_cell.angle_alpha   90.00
_cell.angle_beta   90.00
_cell.angle_gamma   90.00
#
_symmetry.space_group_name_H-M   'P 1'
#
loop_
_entity.id
_entity.type
_entity.pdbx_description
1 polymer ?
#
loop_
_entity_poly.entity_id
_entity_poly.type
_entity_poly.pdbx_seq_one_letter_code
_entity_poly.pdbx_strand_id
1 'polypeptide(L)'
;MKRILKRALISIVVLSTLTTIIVPIAYYRWRVETFKALESGSQLAETSKGTVEYASVGNSEDPGKPLLILHGTPGGYDAGMILADWLDLDNNTMCIIPSRPGYLRTPLNVGMTPADAADVMIALLDELGIKTTTVLGWSRWWVYRG
;
A
#
# COMPACT_ATOMS: atom_id res chain seq x y z
N MET A 1 47.05 -5.11 30.16
CA MET A 1 45.73 -4.46 30.35
C MET A 1 45.47 -3.29 29.38
N LYS A 2 46.21 -2.16 29.42
CA LYS A 2 45.96 -0.96 28.60
C LYS A 2 45.86 -1.19 27.07
N ARG A 3 46.70 -2.07 26.49
CA ARG A 3 46.67 -2.41 25.04
C ARG A 3 45.39 -3.15 24.62
N ILE A 4 44.84 -3.99 25.50
CA ILE A 4 43.61 -4.76 25.24
C ILE A 4 42.40 -3.81 25.28
N LEU A 5 42.33 -2.95 26.30
CA LEU A 5 41.30 -1.90 26.40
C LEU A 5 41.29 -0.96 25.18
N LYS A 6 42.46 -0.50 24.71
CA LYS A 6 42.56 0.35 23.51
C LYS A 6 42.03 -0.36 22.25
N ARG A 7 42.36 -1.64 22.07
CA ARG A 7 41.86 -2.43 20.93
C ARG A 7 40.35 -2.61 21.00
N ALA A 8 39.82 -2.93 22.17
CA ALA A 8 38.37 -3.05 22.39
C ALA A 8 37.64 -1.74 22.07
N LEU A 9 38.16 -0.60 22.51
CA LEU A 9 37.57 0.71 22.22
C LEU A 9 37.58 1.02 20.71
N ILE A 10 38.69 0.77 20.02
CA ILE A 10 38.77 0.96 18.56
C ILE A 10 37.75 0.06 17.86
N SER A 11 37.64 -1.21 18.25
CA SER A 11 36.66 -2.13 17.65
C SER A 11 35.22 -1.66 17.84
N ILE A 12 34.86 -1.14 19.02
CA ILE A 12 33.52 -0.60 19.27
C ILE A 12 33.23 0.60 18.37
N VAL A 13 34.17 1.54 18.25
CA VAL A 13 34.01 2.72 17.40
C VAL A 13 33.88 2.33 15.93
N VAL A 14 34.70 1.40 15.46
CA VAL A 14 34.63 0.88 14.09
C VAL A 14 33.29 0.21 13.83
N LEU A 15 32.83 -0.68 14.71
CA LEU A 15 31.54 -1.36 14.56
C LEU A 15 30.38 -0.37 14.56
N SER A 16 30.37 0.58 15.51
CA SER A 16 29.35 1.64 15.56
C SER A 16 29.32 2.44 14.26
N THR A 17 30.49 2.80 13.72
CA THR A 17 30.60 3.59 12.49
C THR A 17 30.11 2.79 11.27
N LEU A 18 30.50 1.51 11.18
CA LEU A 18 30.03 0.61 10.13
C LEU A 18 28.51 0.44 10.18
N THR A 19 27.92 0.27 11.37
CA THR A 19 26.46 0.16 11.51
C THR A 19 25.75 1.43 11.06
N THR A 20 26.24 2.62 11.43
CA THR A 20 25.66 3.90 11.00
C THR A 20 25.74 4.12 9.50
N ILE A 21 26.66 3.46 8.79
CA ILE A 21 26.77 3.53 7.33
C ILE A 21 25.92 2.44 6.66
N ILE A 22 26.02 1.19 7.12
CA ILE A 22 25.37 0.04 6.50
C ILE A 22 23.85 0.13 6.63
N VAL A 23 23.32 0.51 7.81
CA VAL A 23 21.87 0.52 8.04
C VAL A 23 21.15 1.53 7.14
N PRO A 24 21.59 2.80 6.99
CA PRO A 24 20.95 3.73 6.06
C PRO A 24 21.06 3.31 4.60
N ILE A 25 22.19 2.72 4.19
CA ILE A 25 22.35 2.21 2.82
C ILE A 25 21.40 1.05 2.56
N ALA A 26 21.35 0.08 3.47
CA ALA A 26 20.44 -1.05 3.36
C ALA A 26 18.97 -0.60 3.36
N TYR A 27 18.61 0.33 4.26
CA TYR A 27 17.28 0.94 4.30
C TYR A 27 16.93 1.67 3.01
N TYR A 28 17.85 2.48 2.47
CA TYR A 28 17.62 3.22 1.23
C TYR A 28 17.42 2.27 0.04
N ARG A 29 18.24 1.23 -0.05
CA ARG A 29 18.10 0.19 -1.10
C ARG A 29 16.77 -0.52 -1.00
N TRP A 30 16.45 -1.04 0.19
CA TRP A 30 15.16 -1.68 0.46
C TRP A 30 14.01 -0.74 0.10
N ARG A 31 14.06 0.52 0.53
CA ARG A 31 13.03 1.53 0.21
C ARG A 31 12.84 1.66 -1.29
N VAL A 32 13.91 1.89 -2.05
CA VAL A 32 13.81 2.07 -3.51
C VAL A 32 13.29 0.81 -4.20
N GLU A 33 13.76 -0.37 -3.81
CA GLU A 33 13.31 -1.65 -4.35
C GLU A 33 11.83 -1.90 -4.04
N THR A 34 11.39 -1.63 -2.80
CA THR A 34 9.99 -1.75 -2.39
C THR A 34 9.09 -0.78 -3.13
N PHE A 35 9.45 0.50 -3.25
CA PHE A 35 8.64 1.46 -4.02
C PHE A 35 8.52 1.07 -5.49
N LYS A 36 9.59 0.58 -6.13
CA LYS A 36 9.52 0.07 -7.51
C LYS A 36 8.61 -1.14 -7.64
N ALA A 37 8.69 -2.08 -6.71
CA ALA A 37 7.81 -3.24 -6.69
C ALA A 37 6.34 -2.82 -6.56
N LEU A 38 6.06 -1.86 -5.67
CA LEU A 38 4.72 -1.29 -5.48
C LEU A 38 4.20 -0.59 -6.75
N GLU A 39 5.05 0.20 -7.40
CA GLU A 39 4.68 0.88 -8.64
C GLU A 39 4.35 -0.10 -9.77
N SER A 40 5.08 -1.22 -9.86
CA SER A 40 4.86 -2.26 -10.87
C SER A 40 3.64 -3.14 -10.62
N GLY A 41 3.20 -3.24 -9.36
CA GLY A 41 2.09 -4.09 -8.95
C GLY A 41 0.73 -3.39 -8.90
N SER A 42 0.64 -2.14 -9.34
CA SER A 42 -0.58 -1.35 -9.30
C SER A 42 -0.73 -0.45 -10.52
N GLN A 43 -1.96 0.01 -10.73
CA GLN A 43 -2.42 0.85 -11.82
C GLN A 43 -2.91 2.19 -11.26
N LEU A 44 -2.95 3.21 -12.12
CA LEU A 44 -3.54 4.51 -11.79
C LEU A 44 -4.80 4.70 -12.64
N ALA A 45 -5.92 4.98 -11.98
CA ALA A 45 -7.16 5.41 -12.63
C ALA A 45 -7.31 6.92 -12.48
N GLU A 46 -7.55 7.62 -13.58
CA GLU A 46 -7.90 9.04 -13.58
C GLU A 46 -9.41 9.18 -13.42
N THR A 47 -9.86 9.41 -12.19
CA THR A 47 -11.29 9.47 -11.87
C THR A 47 -11.82 10.91 -11.86
N SER A 48 -13.14 11.07 -11.79
CA SER A 48 -13.77 12.39 -11.60
C SER A 48 -13.38 13.10 -10.31
N LYS A 49 -12.80 12.40 -9.33
CA LYS A 49 -12.28 12.94 -8.06
C LYS A 49 -10.75 13.10 -8.05
N GLY A 50 -10.07 12.70 -9.13
CA GLY A 50 -8.61 12.71 -9.28
C GLY A 50 -8.00 11.32 -9.40
N THR A 51 -6.66 11.26 -9.46
CA THR A 51 -5.91 10.02 -9.60
C THR A 51 -6.09 9.10 -8.40
N VAL A 52 -6.41 7.83 -8.65
CA VAL A 52 -6.50 6.76 -7.64
C VAL A 52 -5.61 5.60 -8.04
N GLU A 53 -4.71 5.19 -7.16
CA GLU A 53 -3.93 3.98 -7.33
C GLU A 53 -4.73 2.75 -6.86
N TYR A 54 -4.70 1.67 -7.63
CA TYR A 54 -5.35 0.42 -7.29
C TYR A 54 -4.64 -0.79 -7.91
N ALA A 55 -4.90 -1.98 -7.37
CA ALA A 55 -4.59 -3.24 -8.03
C ALA A 55 -5.87 -4.01 -8.34
N SER A 56 -5.81 -4.90 -9.31
CA SER A 56 -6.90 -5.81 -9.67
C SER A 56 -6.38 -7.23 -9.79
N VAL A 57 -7.09 -8.19 -9.18
CA VAL A 57 -6.84 -9.62 -9.32
C VAL A 57 -8.13 -10.34 -9.71
N GLY A 58 -8.02 -11.44 -10.44
CA GLY A 58 -9.15 -12.17 -11.04
C GLY A 58 -9.09 -12.15 -12.58
N ASN A 59 -9.97 -12.93 -13.21
CA ASN A 59 -9.97 -13.07 -14.67
C ASN A 59 -10.53 -11.81 -15.35
N SER A 60 -9.78 -11.25 -16.31
CA SER A 60 -10.23 -10.10 -17.11
C SER A 60 -11.29 -10.45 -18.16
N GLU A 61 -11.39 -11.73 -18.56
CA GLU A 61 -12.30 -12.20 -19.60
C GLU A 61 -13.70 -12.55 -19.05
N ASP A 62 -13.77 -13.03 -17.80
CA ASP A 62 -15.01 -13.22 -17.04
C ASP A 62 -14.84 -12.61 -15.64
N PRO A 63 -15.21 -11.33 -15.45
CA PRO A 63 -14.89 -10.56 -14.24
C PRO A 63 -15.63 -11.06 -12.99
N GLY A 64 -16.49 -12.07 -13.09
CA GLY A 64 -17.11 -12.68 -11.94
C GLY A 64 -17.84 -11.66 -11.04
N LYS A 65 -17.81 -11.85 -9.72
CA LYS A 65 -18.42 -10.90 -8.76
C LYS A 65 -17.38 -9.88 -8.30
N PRO A 66 -17.57 -8.56 -8.54
CA PRO A 66 -16.63 -7.55 -8.09
C PRO A 66 -16.59 -7.43 -6.57
N LEU A 67 -15.39 -7.45 -5.99
CA LEU A 67 -15.11 -7.26 -4.57
C LEU A 67 -14.14 -6.08 -4.37
N LEU A 68 -14.62 -5.02 -3.74
CA LEU A 68 -13.79 -3.88 -3.33
C LEU A 68 -13.15 -4.16 -1.96
N ILE A 69 -11.82 -4.27 -1.91
CA ILE A 69 -11.07 -4.54 -0.68
C ILE A 69 -10.42 -3.26 -0.17
N LEU A 70 -10.86 -2.83 1.01
CA LEU A 70 -10.48 -1.58 1.65
C LEU A 70 -9.51 -1.84 2.82
N HIS A 71 -8.24 -1.47 2.63
CA HIS A 71 -7.16 -1.71 3.60
C HIS A 71 -7.23 -0.82 4.86
N GLY A 72 -6.63 -1.28 5.95
CA GLY A 72 -6.55 -0.54 7.22
C GLY A 72 -5.43 0.51 7.27
N THR A 73 -5.04 0.90 8.49
CA THR A 73 -3.89 1.78 8.74
C THR A 73 -2.82 1.04 9.55
N PRO A 74 -1.53 1.11 9.16
CA PRO A 74 -1.01 1.56 7.86
C PRO A 74 -1.42 0.59 6.73
N GLY A 75 -1.10 0.91 5.48
CA GLY A 75 -1.38 0.02 4.36
C GLY A 75 -1.23 0.67 2.98
N GLY A 76 -2.04 0.19 2.06
CA GLY A 76 -2.06 0.52 0.64
C GLY A 76 -2.78 -0.63 -0.09
N TYR A 77 -2.75 -0.60 -1.41
CA TYR A 77 -3.26 -1.73 -2.18
C TYR A 77 -2.54 -3.05 -1.82
N ASP A 78 -1.27 -2.99 -1.43
CA ASP A 78 -0.43 -4.11 -1.03
C ASP A 78 -0.94 -4.86 0.21
N ALA A 79 -1.40 -4.11 1.22
CA ALA A 79 -2.06 -4.70 2.39
C ALA A 79 -3.40 -5.36 2.02
N GLY A 80 -4.13 -4.77 1.07
CA GLY A 80 -5.36 -5.35 0.55
C GLY A 80 -5.12 -6.61 -0.29
N MET A 81 -4.00 -6.67 -1.04
CA MET A 81 -3.56 -7.86 -1.77
C MET A 81 -3.28 -9.03 -0.84
N ILE A 82 -2.57 -8.78 0.28
CA ILE A 82 -2.34 -9.82 1.30
C ILE A 82 -3.66 -10.38 1.85
N LEU A 83 -4.66 -9.51 2.05
CA LEU A 83 -5.97 -9.93 2.48
C LEU A 83 -6.70 -10.73 1.39
N ALA A 84 -6.61 -10.31 0.13
CA ALA A 84 -7.19 -11.04 -1.01
C ALA A 84 -6.61 -12.46 -1.10
N ASP A 85 -5.29 -12.59 -1.00
CA ASP A 85 -4.60 -13.89 -1.00
C ASP A 85 -5.01 -14.75 0.20
N TRP A 86 -5.19 -14.14 1.38
CA TRP A 86 -5.59 -14.87 2.59
C TRP A 86 -7.04 -15.39 2.55
N LEU A 87 -7.92 -14.70 1.83
CA LEU A 87 -9.32 -15.11 1.67
C LEU A 87 -9.49 -16.32 0.76
N ASP A 88 -8.46 -16.69 -0.02
CA ASP A 88 -8.47 -17.83 -0.94
C ASP A 88 -9.72 -17.82 -1.85
N LEU A 89 -9.99 -16.64 -2.43
CA LEU A 89 -11.18 -16.42 -3.25
C LEU A 89 -11.11 -17.24 -4.54
N ASP A 90 -12.25 -17.71 -5.01
CA ASP A 90 -12.33 -18.46 -6.25
C ASP A 90 -11.96 -17.61 -7.49
N ASN A 91 -11.68 -18.29 -8.60
CA ASN A 91 -11.35 -17.64 -9.87
C ASN A 91 -12.50 -16.79 -10.45
N ASN A 92 -13.69 -16.82 -9.84
CA ASN A 92 -14.88 -16.07 -10.24
C ASN A 92 -15.07 -14.79 -9.39
N THR A 93 -14.04 -14.36 -8.67
CA THR A 93 -14.06 -13.11 -7.91
C THR A 93 -13.02 -12.14 -8.45
N MET A 94 -13.47 -11.00 -8.95
CA MET A 94 -12.58 -9.90 -9.34
C MET A 94 -12.41 -8.96 -8.15
N CYS A 95 -11.22 -8.92 -7.58
CA CYS A 95 -10.93 -7.98 -6.50
C CYS A 95 -10.40 -6.68 -7.06
N ILE A 96 -10.98 -5.56 -6.61
CA ILE A 96 -10.49 -4.21 -6.82
C ILE A 96 -9.93 -3.71 -5.50
N ILE A 97 -8.67 -3.33 -5.50
CA ILE A 97 -7.92 -3.10 -4.27
C ILE A 97 -7.27 -1.71 -4.35
N PRO A 98 -7.98 -0.64 -3.97
CA PRO A 98 -7.45 0.71 -4.04
C PRO A 98 -6.52 1.06 -2.88
N SER A 99 -5.55 1.93 -3.15
CA SER A 99 -4.88 2.75 -2.14
C SER A 99 -5.78 3.92 -1.76
N ARG A 100 -6.17 4.03 -0.49
CA ARG A 100 -7.05 5.12 -0.02
C ARG A 100 -6.35 6.50 -0.09
N PRO A 101 -7.09 7.62 -0.10
CA PRO A 101 -6.49 8.96 -0.12
C PRO A 101 -5.39 9.16 0.94
N GLY A 102 -4.21 9.58 0.48
CA GLY A 102 -3.03 9.80 1.32
C GLY A 102 -2.11 8.59 1.50
N TYR A 103 -2.38 7.49 0.79
CA TYR A 103 -1.53 6.30 0.79
C TYR A 103 -0.95 6.07 -0.60
N LEU A 104 0.33 5.67 -0.59
CA LEU A 104 1.08 5.34 -1.80
C LEU A 104 0.91 6.43 -2.87
N ARG A 105 0.38 6.10 -4.06
CA ARG A 105 0.24 7.07 -5.17
C ARG A 105 -1.13 7.74 -5.25
N THR A 106 -2.06 7.51 -4.31
CA THR A 106 -3.33 8.24 -4.22
C THR A 106 -3.14 9.53 -3.40
N PRO A 107 -3.25 10.73 -3.98
CA PRO A 107 -3.04 11.99 -3.27
C PRO A 107 -4.04 12.18 -2.12
N LEU A 108 -3.63 12.81 -1.01
CA LEU A 108 -4.52 13.01 0.14
C LEU A 108 -5.67 14.00 -0.15
N ASN A 109 -5.43 14.99 -1.00
CA ASN A 109 -6.38 16.06 -1.29
C ASN A 109 -7.61 15.60 -2.10
N VAL A 110 -7.59 14.41 -2.69
CA VAL A 110 -8.75 13.86 -3.41
C VAL A 110 -9.86 13.38 -2.46
N GLY A 111 -9.53 13.08 -1.19
CA GLY A 111 -10.49 12.58 -0.22
C GLY A 111 -10.08 12.88 1.23
N MET A 112 -10.27 14.14 1.64
CA MET A 112 -9.83 14.64 2.95
C MET A 112 -10.72 14.14 4.11
N THR A 113 -12.01 13.89 3.86
CA THR A 113 -12.96 13.39 4.86
C THR A 113 -13.36 11.93 4.59
N PRO A 114 -14.00 11.23 5.55
CA PRO A 114 -14.52 9.89 5.30
C PRO A 114 -15.53 9.84 4.15
N ALA A 115 -16.37 10.87 4.05
CA ALA A 115 -17.36 10.98 2.97
C ALA A 115 -16.67 11.19 1.62
N ASP A 116 -15.69 12.10 1.54
CA ASP A 116 -14.94 12.32 0.30
C ASP A 116 -14.16 11.07 -0.11
N ALA A 117 -13.58 10.35 0.86
CA ALA A 117 -12.88 9.10 0.58
C ALA A 117 -13.83 8.04 0.01
N ALA A 118 -15.07 7.94 0.50
CA ALA A 118 -16.09 7.06 -0.06
C ALA A 118 -16.47 7.49 -1.50
N ASP A 119 -16.65 8.79 -1.74
CA ASP A 119 -16.89 9.34 -3.08
C ASP A 119 -15.76 9.02 -4.06
N VAL A 120 -14.49 9.03 -3.61
CA VAL A 120 -13.34 8.63 -4.44
C VAL A 120 -13.42 7.16 -4.82
N MET A 121 -13.89 6.28 -3.91
CA MET A 121 -14.08 4.87 -4.23
C MET A 121 -15.22 4.67 -5.24
N ILE A 122 -16.31 5.45 -5.12
CA ILE A 122 -17.40 5.44 -6.11
C ILE A 122 -16.86 5.90 -7.47
N ALA A 123 -16.11 7.00 -7.52
CA ALA A 123 -15.51 7.49 -8.76
C ALA A 123 -14.55 6.49 -9.41
N LEU A 124 -13.82 5.71 -8.61
CA LEU A 124 -13.00 4.60 -9.12
C LEU A 124 -13.88 3.49 -9.72
N LEU A 125 -14.93 3.06 -9.02
CA LEU A 125 -15.82 2.02 -9.53
C LEU A 125 -16.52 2.46 -10.82
N ASP A 126 -16.94 3.72 -10.91
CA ASP A 126 -17.52 4.32 -12.11
C ASP A 126 -16.53 4.29 -13.29
N GLU A 127 -15.27 4.67 -13.06
CA GLU A 127 -14.20 4.62 -14.07
C GLU A 127 -13.93 3.18 -14.55
N LEU A 128 -14.03 2.21 -13.65
CA LEU A 128 -13.88 0.79 -13.97
C LEU A 128 -15.16 0.15 -14.56
N GLY A 129 -16.25 0.91 -14.70
CA GLY A 129 -17.52 0.42 -15.22
C GLY A 129 -18.26 -0.54 -14.28
N ILE A 130 -17.94 -0.54 -12.99
CA ILE A 130 -18.50 -1.45 -11.97
C ILE A 130 -19.70 -0.78 -11.29
N LYS A 131 -20.91 -1.24 -11.63
CA LYS A 131 -22.16 -0.69 -11.06
C LYS A 131 -22.45 -1.15 -9.63
N THR A 132 -22.07 -2.39 -9.32
CA THR A 132 -22.32 -3.00 -8.01
C THR A 132 -21.12 -3.83 -7.59
N THR A 133 -20.79 -3.78 -6.32
CA THR A 133 -19.67 -4.54 -5.74
C THR A 133 -19.97 -4.91 -4.30
N THR A 134 -19.38 -5.99 -3.83
CA THR A 134 -19.29 -6.27 -2.39
C THR A 134 -18.12 -5.47 -1.83
N VAL A 135 -18.27 -4.90 -0.64
CA VAL A 135 -17.20 -4.14 0.02
C VAL A 135 -16.70 -4.92 1.23
N LEU A 136 -15.40 -5.16 1.28
CA LEU A 136 -14.72 -5.73 2.44
C LEU A 136 -13.77 -4.69 3.03
N GLY A 137 -14.06 -4.25 4.25
CA GLY A 137 -13.16 -3.37 5.01
C GLY A 137 -12.37 -4.14 6.06
N TRP A 138 -11.06 -3.89 6.13
CA TRP A 138 -10.20 -4.45 7.16
C TRP A 138 -9.60 -3.36 8.05
N SER A 139 -9.89 -3.44 9.35
CA SER A 139 -9.38 -2.50 10.36
C SER A 139 -9.81 -1.04 10.11
N ARG A 140 -9.01 -0.08 10.58
CA ARG A 140 -9.31 1.35 10.53
C ARG A 140 -9.07 1.92 9.14
N TRP A 141 -10.15 2.05 8.38
CA TRP A 141 -10.14 2.63 7.04
C TRP A 141 -10.03 4.16 7.00
N TRP A 142 -10.31 4.86 8.11
CA TRP A 142 -10.19 6.32 8.19
C TRP A 142 -9.65 6.81 9.55
N VAL A 143 -8.92 7.94 9.57
CA VAL A 143 -8.31 8.53 10.79
C VAL A 143 -8.77 9.96 11.05
N TYR A 144 -9.49 10.20 12.17
CA TYR A 144 -9.88 11.56 12.65
C TYR A 144 -8.68 12.50 12.71
N ARG A 145 -8.68 13.46 11.79
CA ARG A 145 -7.91 14.70 11.88
C ARG A 145 -8.94 15.80 12.12
N GLY A 146 -9.10 16.16 13.39
CA GLY A 146 -9.93 17.29 13.83
C GLY A 146 -9.29 18.62 13.48
#